data_AF-A0A3G3GJ35-F1
#
_entry.id   AF-A0A3G3GJ35-F1
#
_cell.length_a   1.000
_cell.length_b   1.000
_cell.length_c   1.000
_cell.angle_alpha   90.00
_cell.angle_beta   90.00
_cell.angle_gamma   90.00
#
_symmetry.space_group_name_H-M   'P 1'
#
loop_
_entity.id
_entity.type
_entity.pdbx_description
1 polymer ?
#
loop_
_entity_poly.entity_id
_entity_poly.type
_entity_poly.pdbx_seq_one_letter_code
_entity_poly.pdbx_strand_id
1 'polypeptide(L)'
;MTLEELRAKYHEKVIPRQARSEIRGDFMKEFGYVHNQQFAMKLKVGSLLIPTPKEFDWLCSKIEKYYNYYLPNTKQLELPHEKVA
;
A
#
# COMPACT_ATOMS: atom_id res chain seq x y z
N MET A 1 -1.40 -1.27 -13.68
CA MET A 1 -1.27 -0.13 -12.76
C MET A 1 0.11 0.49 -12.94
N THR A 2 0.19 1.81 -13.12
CA THR A 2 1.44 2.58 -13.23
C THR A 2 1.91 3.08 -11.85
N LEU A 3 3.14 3.58 -11.76
CA LEU A 3 3.66 4.15 -10.50
C LEU A 3 2.88 5.40 -10.07
N GLU A 4 2.42 6.20 -11.02
CA GLU A 4 1.60 7.38 -10.74
C GLU A 4 0.23 6.99 -10.21
N GLU A 5 -0.42 5.99 -10.84
CA GLU A 5 -1.68 5.42 -10.36
C GLU A 5 -1.55 4.81 -8.97
N LEU A 6 -0.48 4.08 -8.70
CA LEU A 6 -0.19 3.51 -7.39
C LEU A 6 -0.09 4.60 -6.31
N ARG A 7 0.68 5.65 -6.60
CA ARG A 7 0.85 6.80 -5.71
C ARG A 7 -0.48 7.52 -5.50
N ALA A 8 -1.25 7.73 -6.56
CA ALA A 8 -2.58 8.33 -6.48
C ALA A 8 -3.50 7.51 -5.57
N LYS A 9 -3.70 6.21 -5.85
CA LYS A 9 -4.53 5.30 -5.04
C LYS A 9 -4.14 5.27 -3.56
N TYR A 10 -2.84 5.33 -3.25
CA TYR A 10 -2.35 5.35 -1.87
C TYR A 10 -2.64 6.68 -1.14
N HIS A 11 -2.64 7.81 -1.85
CA HIS A 11 -2.90 9.13 -1.25
C HIS A 11 -4.36 9.56 -1.32
N GLU A 12 -5.14 8.93 -2.19
CA GLU A 12 -6.59 9.08 -2.22
C GLU A 12 -7.17 8.73 -0.86
N LYS A 13 -8.13 9.54 -0.40
CA LYS A 13 -8.79 9.40 0.91
C LYS A 13 -9.69 8.16 1.01
N VAL A 14 -9.60 7.24 0.05
CA VAL A 14 -10.27 5.93 0.07
C VAL A 14 -9.64 5.05 1.13
N ILE A 15 -8.31 4.92 1.17
CA ILE A 15 -7.64 4.09 2.18
C ILE A 15 -7.46 4.92 3.47
N PRO A 16 -8.07 4.52 4.60
CA PRO A 16 -7.96 5.26 5.85
C PRO A 16 -6.51 5.28 6.36
N ARG A 17 -6.19 6.28 7.18
CA ARG A 17 -4.83 6.49 7.70
C ARG A 17 -4.27 5.26 8.43
N GLN A 18 -5.12 4.52 9.15
CA GLN A 18 -4.73 3.32 9.88
C GLN A 18 -4.27 2.21 8.92
N ALA A 19 -5.08 1.88 7.92
CA ALA A 19 -4.72 0.91 6.88
C ALA A 19 -3.45 1.30 6.11
N ARG A 20 -3.23 2.59 5.86
CA ARG A 20 -1.96 3.07 5.27
C ARG A 20 -0.76 2.83 6.19
N SER A 21 -0.95 2.95 7.51
CA SER A 21 0.10 2.61 8.48
C SER A 21 0.38 1.10 8.49
N GLU A 22 -0.63 0.25 8.30
CA GLU A 22 -0.47 -1.20 8.17
C GLU A 22 0.29 -1.58 6.91
N ILE A 23 -0.10 -1.04 5.74
CA ILE A 23 0.62 -1.26 4.47
C ILE A 23 2.10 -0.90 4.61
N ARG A 24 2.40 0.23 5.28
CA ARG A 24 3.79 0.63 5.55
C ARG A 24 4.51 -0.36 6.45
N GLY A 25 3.88 -0.80 7.55
CA GLY A 25 4.47 -1.76 8.48
C GLY A 25 4.77 -3.10 7.81
N ASP A 26 3.81 -3.62 7.05
CA ASP A 26 3.95 -4.83 6.24
C ASP A 26 5.09 -4.68 5.24
N PHE A 27 5.15 -3.57 4.50
CA PHE A 27 6.20 -3.32 3.51
C PHE A 27 7.59 -3.31 4.15
N MET A 28 7.74 -2.64 5.29
CA MET A 28 9.03 -2.57 5.98
C MET A 28 9.47 -3.96 6.48
N LYS A 29 8.53 -4.78 6.96
CA LYS A 29 8.80 -6.15 7.40
C LYS A 29 9.17 -7.06 6.23
N GLU A 30 8.45 -6.98 5.11
CA GLU A 30 8.65 -7.81 3.91
C GLU A 30 10.02 -7.54 3.26
N PHE A 31 10.40 -6.27 3.15
CA PHE A 31 11.62 -5.86 2.42
C PHE A 31 12.79 -5.48 3.33
N GLY A 32 12.66 -5.66 4.66
CA GLY A 32 13.74 -5.44 5.63
C GLY A 32 14.15 -3.97 5.81
N TYR A 33 13.26 -3.02 5.58
CA TYR A 33 13.56 -1.61 5.75
C TYR A 33 13.50 -1.17 7.22
N VAL A 34 14.54 -0.47 7.68
CA VAL A 34 14.62 0.09 9.04
C VAL A 34 14.00 1.49 9.11
N HIS A 35 14.01 2.23 8.00
CA HIS A 35 13.61 3.64 7.97
C HIS A 35 12.32 3.89 7.18
N ASN A 36 11.35 4.50 7.84
CA ASN A 36 10.07 4.94 7.25
C ASN A 36 10.24 5.87 6.04
N GLN A 37 11.33 6.64 6.00
CA GLN A 37 11.56 7.61 4.95
C GLN A 37 11.69 6.96 3.57
N GLN A 38 12.25 5.75 3.48
CA GLN A 38 12.40 5.07 2.19
C GLN A 38 11.04 4.70 1.58
N PHE A 39 10.14 4.14 2.39
CA PHE A 39 8.77 3.87 1.97
C PHE A 39 8.03 5.16 1.58
N ALA A 40 8.11 6.19 2.44
CA ALA A 40 7.45 7.46 2.19
C ALA A 40 7.92 8.11 0.89
N MET A 41 9.22 8.07 0.61
CA MET A 41 9.79 8.61 -0.63
C MET A 41 9.39 7.79 -1.86
N LYS A 42 9.26 6.47 -1.76
CA LYS A 42 8.79 5.63 -2.89
C LYS A 42 7.34 5.94 -3.28
N LEU A 43 6.47 6.19 -2.30
CA LEU A 43 5.05 6.47 -2.51
C LEU A 43 4.69 7.96 -2.58
N LYS A 44 5.64 8.87 -2.40
CA LYS A 44 5.39 10.31 -2.54
C LYS A 44 5.17 10.67 -4.01
N VAL A 45 4.06 11.37 -4.31
CA VAL A 45 3.76 11.90 -5.64
C VAL A 45 4.91 12.82 -6.09
N GLY A 46 5.38 12.64 -7.32
CA GLY A 46 6.51 13.41 -7.89
C GLY A 46 7.89 13.04 -7.34
N SER A 47 8.03 12.00 -6.52
CA SER A 47 9.34 11.55 -6.03
C SER A 47 10.13 10.82 -7.12
N LEU A 48 11.44 11.12 -7.20
CA LEU A 48 12.39 10.43 -8.06
C LEU A 48 12.78 9.04 -7.54
N LEU A 49 12.51 8.74 -6.26
CA LEU A 49 12.77 7.42 -5.71
C LEU A 49 11.69 6.45 -6.18
N ILE A 50 12.09 5.48 -6.99
CA ILE A 50 11.20 4.43 -7.49
C ILE A 50 11.34 3.15 -6.64
N PRO A 51 10.24 2.40 -6.44
CA PRO A 51 10.32 1.04 -5.92
C PRO A 51 11.13 0.14 -6.86
N THR A 52 11.76 -0.90 -6.33
CA THR A 52 12.28 -1.99 -7.18
C THR A 52 11.10 -2.74 -7.83
N PRO A 53 11.31 -3.54 -8.89
CA PRO A 53 10.21 -4.29 -9.52
C PRO A 53 9.41 -5.15 -8.52
N LYS A 54 10.11 -5.86 -7.62
CA LYS A 54 9.46 -6.69 -6.58
C LYS A 54 8.64 -5.87 -5.59
N GLU A 55 9.18 -4.74 -5.13
CA GLU A 55 8.45 -3.81 -4.26
C GLU A 55 7.24 -3.22 -4.97
N PHE A 56 7.40 -2.89 -6.25
CA PHE A 56 6.33 -2.32 -7.06
C PHE A 56 5.17 -3.30 -7.20
N ASP A 57 5.45 -4.56 -7.55
CA ASP A 57 4.44 -5.60 -7.69
C ASP A 57 3.71 -5.86 -6.36
N TRP A 58 4.46 -5.91 -5.27
CA TRP A 58 3.89 -6.07 -3.92
C TRP A 58 3.00 -4.88 -3.54
N LEU A 59 3.48 -3.65 -3.76
CA LEU A 59 2.75 -2.43 -3.46
C LEU A 59 1.48 -2.35 -4.30
N CYS A 60 1.56 -2.71 -5.58
CA CYS A 60 0.42 -2.81 -6.47
C CYS A 60 -0.64 -3.74 -5.90
N SER A 61 -0.27 -4.98 -5.60
CA SER A 61 -1.20 -5.98 -5.05
C SER A 61 -1.85 -5.53 -3.74
N LYS A 62 -1.04 -5.04 -2.79
CA LYS A 62 -1.53 -4.62 -1.47
C LYS A 62 -2.38 -3.36 -1.56
N ILE A 63 -1.89 -2.29 -2.18
CA ILE A 63 -2.63 -1.02 -2.25
C ILE A 63 -3.94 -1.21 -3.02
N GLU A 64 -3.94 -2.00 -4.11
CA GLU A 64 -5.18 -2.30 -4.84
C GLU A 64 -6.19 -3.09 -4.01
N LYS A 65 -5.75 -4.11 -3.26
CA LYS A 65 -6.61 -4.86 -2.35
C LYS A 65 -7.26 -3.95 -1.30
N TYR A 66 -6.45 -3.12 -0.64
CA TYR A 66 -6.95 -2.17 0.36
C TYR A 66 -7.87 -1.12 -0.26
N TYR A 67 -7.49 -0.55 -1.39
CA TYR A 67 -8.29 0.45 -2.11
C TYR A 67 -9.66 -0.12 -2.48
N ASN A 68 -9.70 -1.32 -3.07
CA ASN A 68 -10.95 -2.00 -3.43
C ASN A 68 -11.80 -2.35 -2.21
N TYR A 69 -11.18 -2.72 -1.09
CA TYR A 69 -11.91 -2.98 0.15
C TYR A 69 -12.60 -1.74 0.72
N TYR A 70 -11.94 -0.57 0.67
CA TYR A 70 -12.47 0.68 1.21
C TYR A 70 -13.27 1.52 0.19
N LEU A 71 -13.32 1.11 -1.08
CA LEU A 71 -14.17 1.76 -2.07
C LEU A 71 -15.64 1.68 -1.62
N PRO A 72 -16.39 2.80 -1.66
CA PRO A 72 -17.74 2.87 -1.10
C PRO A 72 -18.78 1.96 -1.79
N ASN A 73 -18.47 1.42 -2.97
CA ASN A 73 -19.37 0.56 -3.75
C ASN A 73 -19.05 -0.94 -3.67
N THR A 74 -17.96 -1.32 -3.02
CA THR A 74 -17.53 -2.72 -2.93
C THR A 74 -18.10 -3.32 -1.65
N LYS A 75 -19.14 -4.14 -1.79
CA LYS A 75 -19.61 -5.04 -0.75
C LYS A 75 -18.41 -5.79 -0.17
N GLN A 76 -18.16 -5.55 1.13
CA GLN A 76 -17.24 -6.24 2.04
C GLN A 76 -16.68 -7.56 1.50
N LEU A 77 -15.57 -7.51 0.75
CA LEU A 77 -14.74 -8.69 0.52
C LEU A 77 -13.94 -8.92 1.80
N GLU A 78 -14.18 -10.05 2.44
CA GLU A 78 -13.53 -10.45 3.69
C GLU A 78 -12.02 -10.23 3.58
N LEU A 79 -11.48 -9.31 4.39
CA LEU A 79 -10.04 -9.27 4.65
C LEU A 79 -9.70 -10.64 5.26
N PRO A 80 -8.62 -11.32 4.81
CA PRO A 80 -8.05 -12.40 5.60
C PRO A 80 -7.44 -11.76 6.84
N HIS A 81 -8.28 -11.49 7.84
CA HIS A 81 -7.87 -11.67 9.22
C HIS A 81 -7.77 -13.19 9.39
N GLU A 82 -6.63 -13.71 8.97
CA GLU A 82 -6.16 -15.01 9.44
C GLU A 82 -5.85 -14.82 10.93
N LYS A 83 -6.91 -14.86 11.74
CA LYS A 83 -6.84 -15.18 13.16
C LYS A 83 -7.06 -16.67 13.26
N VAL A 84 -6.00 -17.47 13.39
CA VAL A 84 -5.93 -18.77 14.10
C VAL A 84 -4.42 -19.10 14.17
N ALA A 85 -3.73 -19.37 15.27
CA ALA A 85 -4.05 -19.64 16.68
C ALA A 85 -2.94 -19.07 17.58
#